data_AF-A0A7C4N9F6-F1
#
_entry.id   AF-A0A7C4N9F6-F1
#
_cell.length_a   1.000
_cell.length_b   1.000
_cell.length_c   1.000
_cell.angle_alpha   90.00
_cell.angle_beta   90.00
_cell.angle_gamma   90.00
#
_symmetry.space_group_name_H-M   'P 1'
#
loop_
_entity.id
_entity.type
_entity.pdbx_description
1 polymer ?
#
loop_
_entity_poly.entity_id
_entity_poly.type
_entity_poly.pdbx_seq_one_letter_code
_entity_poly.pdbx_strand_id
1 'polypeptide(L)'
;MLIIPAAVGLFVLAPDIVGLVYEHGAFTSADTQAVTLMLWLYLIGLIFAGIDQPLVFAFYARQDTLTPATVGLICNVGIYLLMAIVPPALSNRALQITDLAIANSVQWMSHALIMLWLLRYRLGGVGGHGLGRLALKAAIASLAMALGAWLASRGLIAALDTPGSAPSIVTEAIVVGGAALIGLAIYLSAMLLMRAQEVRAIGRLLLRPLSLLRRRVA
;
A
#
# COMPACT_ATOMS: atom_id res chain seq x y z
N MET A 1 -2.99 4.43 -8.53
CA MET A 1 -2.08 3.28 -8.73
C MET A 1 -0.80 3.35 -7.88
N LEU A 2 -0.59 4.39 -7.06
CA LEU A 2 0.58 4.50 -6.17
C LEU A 2 0.53 3.60 -4.92
N ILE A 3 -0.65 3.11 -4.55
CA ILE A 3 -0.82 2.22 -3.39
C ILE A 3 -0.11 0.88 -3.58
N ILE A 4 -0.12 0.31 -4.79
CA ILE A 4 0.53 -0.99 -5.05
C ILE A 4 2.05 -0.93 -4.79
N PRO A 5 2.82 0.00 -5.39
CA PRO A 5 4.25 0.09 -5.08
C PRO A 5 4.50 0.49 -3.62
N ALA A 6 3.70 1.38 -3.04
CA ALA A 6 3.87 1.73 -1.62
C ALA A 6 3.69 0.51 -0.71
N ALA A 7 2.64 -0.28 -0.92
CA ALA A 7 2.37 -1.49 -0.14
C ALA A 7 3.46 -2.55 -0.32
N VAL A 8 3.93 -2.75 -1.55
CA VAL A 8 5.01 -3.71 -1.87
C VAL A 8 6.36 -3.26 -1.28
N GLY A 9 6.68 -1.96 -1.35
CA GLY A 9 7.89 -1.41 -0.75
C GLY A 9 7.87 -1.53 0.77
N LEU A 10 6.74 -1.20 1.40
CA LEU A 10 6.53 -1.42 2.83
C LEU A 10 6.62 -2.89 3.20
N PHE A 11 6.09 -3.79 2.38
CA PHE A 11 6.15 -5.23 2.66
C PHE A 11 7.60 -5.73 2.72
N VAL A 12 8.42 -5.34 1.74
CA VAL A 12 9.81 -5.77 1.65
C VAL A 12 10.68 -5.17 2.75
N LEU A 13 10.50 -3.88 3.02
CA LEU A 13 11.30 -3.14 4.00
C LEU A 13 10.69 -3.15 5.41
N ALA A 14 9.60 -3.90 5.64
CA ALA A 14 8.88 -3.90 6.91
C ALA A 14 9.79 -4.18 8.12
N PRO A 15 10.67 -5.21 8.12
CA PRO A 15 11.53 -5.47 9.27
C PRO A 15 12.49 -4.30 9.54
N ASP A 16 13.10 -3.75 8.49
CA ASP A 16 14.08 -2.67 8.58
C ASP A 16 13.42 -1.35 9.03
N ILE A 17 12.21 -1.07 8.55
CA ILE A 17 11.42 0.11 8.93
C ILE A 17 10.93 -0.01 10.38
N VAL A 18 10.41 -1.17 10.78
CA VAL A 18 9.92 -1.37 12.14
C VAL A 18 11.08 -1.31 13.13
N GLY A 19 12.23 -1.92 12.81
CA GLY A 19 13.45 -1.82 13.61
C GLY A 19 13.86 -0.36 13.82
N LEU A 20 14.02 0.38 12.72
CA LEU A 20 14.39 1.80 12.74
C LEU A 20 13.43 2.69 13.56
N VAL A 21 12.13 2.41 13.52
CA VAL A 21 11.14 3.26 14.19
C VAL A 21 10.94 2.85 15.65
N TYR A 22 10.97 1.56 15.95
CA TYR A 22 10.49 1.03 17.23
C TYR A 22 11.54 0.33 18.06
N GLU A 23 12.58 -0.29 17.47
CA GLU A 23 13.56 -1.13 18.19
C GLU A 23 14.60 -0.32 18.97
N HIS A 24 14.12 0.45 19.94
CA HIS A 24 14.90 1.33 20.79
C HIS A 24 14.48 1.18 22.25
N GLY A 25 15.46 1.24 23.16
CA GLY A 25 15.21 1.21 24.60
C GLY A 25 14.64 -0.13 25.08
N ALA A 26 13.36 -0.15 25.47
CA ALA A 26 12.70 -1.34 26.00
C ALA A 26 12.09 -2.25 24.93
N PHE A 27 12.07 -1.81 23.67
CA PHE A 27 11.51 -2.57 22.55
C PHE A 27 12.54 -3.57 22.04
N THR A 28 12.17 -4.83 21.97
CA THR A 28 13.07 -5.92 21.61
C THR A 28 12.91 -6.34 20.16
N SER A 29 13.88 -7.09 19.64
CA SER A 29 13.78 -7.71 18.31
C SER A 29 12.58 -8.66 18.16
N ALA A 30 12.11 -9.26 19.27
CA ALA A 30 10.89 -10.08 19.27
C ALA A 30 9.64 -9.22 19.03
N ASP A 31 9.59 -8.02 19.60
CA ASP A 31 8.51 -7.06 19.37
C ASP A 31 8.53 -6.54 17.93
N THR A 32 9.73 -6.33 17.36
CA THR A 32 9.91 -5.96 15.94
C THR A 32 9.30 -7.00 15.01
N GLN A 33 9.54 -8.29 15.28
CA GLN A 33 8.97 -9.37 14.48
C GLN A 33 7.43 -9.41 14.61
N ALA A 34 6.90 -9.20 15.81
CA ALA A 34 5.45 -9.17 16.04
C ALA A 34 4.78 -8.00 15.30
N VAL A 35 5.36 -6.80 15.37
CA VAL A 35 4.84 -5.62 14.66
C VAL A 35 5.01 -5.75 13.14
N THR A 36 6.11 -6.34 12.68
CA THR A 36 6.33 -6.65 11.26
C THR A 36 5.26 -7.58 10.71
N LEU A 37 4.93 -8.64 11.45
CA LEU A 37 3.85 -9.56 11.08
C LEU A 37 2.51 -8.82 10.97
N MET A 38 2.21 -7.96 11.94
CA MET A 38 1.00 -7.14 11.92
C MET A 38 0.96 -6.20 10.72
N LEU A 39 2.07 -5.54 10.40
CA LEU A 39 2.19 -4.68 9.23
C LEU A 39 1.91 -5.47 7.94
N TRP A 40 2.52 -6.65 7.77
CA TRP A 40 2.26 -7.50 6.60
C TRP A 40 0.79 -7.88 6.45
N LEU A 41 0.11 -8.23 7.55
CA LEU A 41 -1.32 -8.53 7.51
C LEU A 41 -2.13 -7.31 7.06
N TYR A 42 -1.87 -6.12 7.61
CA TYR A 42 -2.56 -4.88 7.23
C TYR A 42 -2.26 -4.41 5.80
N LEU A 43 -1.07 -4.66 5.28
CA LEU A 43 -0.69 -4.26 3.91
C LEU A 43 -1.56 -4.92 2.84
N ILE A 44 -2.08 -6.12 3.11
CA ILE A 44 -3.05 -6.78 2.23
C ILE A 44 -4.33 -5.92 2.15
N GLY A 45 -4.87 -5.51 3.30
CA GLY A 45 -6.04 -4.63 3.38
C GLY A 45 -5.79 -3.25 2.75
N LEU A 46 -4.59 -2.69 2.91
CA LEU A 46 -4.20 -1.38 2.38
C LEU A 46 -4.40 -1.26 0.86
N ILE A 47 -4.09 -2.32 0.10
CA ILE A 47 -4.28 -2.33 -1.35
C ILE A 47 -5.77 -2.13 -1.71
N PHE A 48 -6.66 -2.82 -0.98
CA PHE A 48 -8.10 -2.72 -1.20
C PHE A 48 -8.66 -1.39 -0.69
N ALA A 49 -8.21 -0.90 0.47
CA ALA A 49 -8.58 0.42 0.97
C ALA A 49 -8.25 1.53 -0.04
N GLY A 50 -7.09 1.43 -0.69
CA GLY A 50 -6.68 2.36 -1.73
C GLY A 50 -7.52 2.30 -3.02
N ILE A 51 -8.13 1.15 -3.33
CA ILE A 51 -9.08 1.00 -4.44
C ILE A 51 -10.48 1.50 -4.02
N ASP A 52 -10.83 1.28 -2.77
CA ASP A 52 -12.14 1.56 -2.20
C ASP A 52 -12.46 3.06 -2.16
N GLN A 53 -11.49 3.87 -1.72
CA GLN A 53 -11.71 5.30 -1.54
C GLN A 53 -12.16 6.03 -2.84
N PRO A 54 -11.54 5.81 -4.02
CA PRO A 54 -12.07 6.29 -5.29
C PRO A 54 -13.47 5.79 -5.63
N LEU A 55 -13.82 4.56 -5.26
CA LEU A 55 -15.16 4.00 -5.50
C LEU A 55 -16.19 4.76 -4.66
N VAL A 56 -15.91 4.97 -3.37
CA VAL A 56 -16.77 5.77 -2.47
C VAL A 56 -16.98 7.17 -3.04
N PHE A 57 -15.92 7.84 -3.50
CA PHE A 57 -16.04 9.16 -4.13
C PHE A 57 -16.87 9.14 -5.42
N ALA A 58 -16.81 8.06 -6.21
CA ALA A 58 -17.66 7.92 -7.40
C ALA A 58 -19.16 7.86 -7.04
N PHE A 59 -19.53 7.23 -5.92
CA PHE A 59 -20.90 7.22 -5.42
C PHE A 59 -21.31 8.58 -4.86
N TYR A 60 -20.45 9.23 -4.08
CA TYR A 60 -20.70 10.57 -3.55
C TYR A 60 -20.88 11.62 -4.66
N ALA A 61 -20.07 11.55 -5.73
CA ALA A 61 -20.23 12.42 -6.90
C ALA A 61 -21.58 12.26 -7.61
N ARG A 62 -22.26 11.11 -7.40
CA ARG A 62 -23.59 10.82 -7.94
C ARG A 62 -24.70 11.07 -6.90
N GLN A 63 -24.38 11.75 -5.81
CA GLN A 63 -25.29 12.00 -4.68
C GLN A 63 -25.86 10.72 -4.03
N ASP A 64 -25.18 9.58 -4.19
CA ASP A 64 -25.53 8.34 -3.51
C ASP A 64 -24.59 8.13 -2.31
N THR A 65 -25.03 8.59 -1.14
CA THR A 65 -24.27 8.45 0.11
C THR A 65 -24.67 7.21 0.91
N LEU A 66 -25.88 6.69 0.67
CA LEU A 66 -26.44 5.56 1.40
C LEU A 66 -25.78 4.25 0.98
N THR A 67 -25.50 4.05 -0.31
CA THR A 67 -24.90 2.80 -0.78
C THR A 67 -23.53 2.54 -0.14
N PRO A 68 -22.56 3.47 -0.17
CA PRO A 68 -21.30 3.30 0.55
C PRO A 68 -21.48 3.12 2.06
N ALA A 69 -22.41 3.86 2.68
CA ALA A 69 -22.63 3.78 4.13
C ALA A 69 -23.20 2.42 4.57
N THR A 70 -24.18 1.87 3.83
CA THR A 70 -24.79 0.57 4.14
C THR A 70 -23.82 -0.57 3.90
N VAL A 71 -23.09 -0.56 2.78
CA VAL A 71 -22.05 -1.57 2.51
C VAL A 71 -20.94 -1.47 3.56
N GLY A 72 -20.55 -0.24 3.92
CA GLY A 72 -19.62 0.06 5.01
C GLY A 72 -20.06 -0.56 6.32
N LEU A 73 -21.31 -0.37 6.72
CA LEU A 73 -21.85 -0.96 7.94
C LEU A 73 -21.81 -2.50 7.92
N ILE A 74 -22.24 -3.11 6.81
CA ILE A 74 -22.24 -4.58 6.65
C ILE A 74 -20.82 -5.14 6.72
N CYS A 75 -19.84 -4.48 6.09
CA CYS A 75 -18.45 -4.95 6.08
C CYS A 75 -17.75 -4.66 7.41
N ASN A 76 -17.86 -3.43 7.93
CA ASN A 76 -17.17 -2.98 9.14
C ASN A 76 -17.69 -3.64 10.41
N VAL A 77 -18.97 -3.99 10.45
CA VAL A 77 -19.55 -4.66 11.61
C VAL A 77 -19.70 -6.14 11.32
N GLY A 78 -20.43 -6.50 10.26
CA GLY A 78 -20.72 -7.90 9.95
C GLY A 78 -19.46 -8.70 9.63
N ILE A 79 -18.78 -8.36 8.53
CA ILE A 79 -17.63 -9.15 8.05
C ILE A 79 -16.46 -9.07 9.04
N TYR A 80 -16.17 -7.90 9.58
CA TYR A 80 -15.12 -7.73 10.57
C TYR A 80 -15.36 -8.58 11.82
N LEU A 81 -16.53 -8.48 12.46
CA LEU A 81 -16.82 -9.25 13.68
C LEU A 81 -16.86 -10.76 13.39
N LEU A 82 -17.43 -11.16 12.24
CA LEU A 82 -17.40 -12.56 11.83
C LEU A 82 -15.97 -13.08 11.70
N MET A 83 -15.09 -12.36 11.00
CA MET A 83 -13.70 -12.80 10.84
C MET A 83 -12.85 -12.66 12.09
N ALA A 84 -13.16 -11.73 12.98
CA ALA A 84 -12.47 -11.59 14.25
C ALA A 84 -12.84 -12.72 15.23
N ILE A 85 -14.12 -13.11 15.28
CA ILE A 85 -14.65 -13.99 16.34
C ILE A 85 -14.71 -15.47 15.91
N VAL A 86 -15.10 -15.76 14.67
CA VAL A 86 -15.37 -17.15 14.24
C VAL A 86 -14.10 -18.01 14.22
N PRO A 87 -12.95 -17.59 13.64
CA PRO A 87 -11.75 -18.41 13.62
C PRO A 87 -11.20 -18.81 15.00
N PRO A 88 -11.04 -17.89 15.99
CA PRO A 88 -10.60 -18.28 17.33
C PRO A 88 -11.65 -19.13 18.06
N ALA A 89 -12.94 -18.86 17.89
CA ALA A 89 -14.01 -19.65 18.49
C ALA A 89 -14.04 -21.10 17.99
N LEU A 90 -13.88 -21.32 16.67
CA LEU A 90 -13.81 -22.67 16.09
C LEU A 90 -12.57 -23.45 16.52
N SER A 91 -11.48 -22.74 16.78
CA SER A 91 -10.20 -23.35 17.18
C SER A 91 -10.03 -23.45 18.71
N ASN A 92 -11.06 -23.11 19.49
CA ASN A 92 -11.04 -23.05 20.96
C ASN A 92 -9.82 -22.30 21.53
N ARG A 93 -9.42 -21.20 20.88
CA ARG A 93 -8.29 -20.38 21.31
C ARG A 93 -8.75 -18.96 21.66
N ALA A 94 -7.96 -18.28 22.49
CA ALA A 94 -8.20 -16.88 22.78
C ALA A 94 -8.04 -16.01 21.51
N LEU A 95 -8.77 -14.89 21.48
CA LEU A 95 -8.66 -13.87 20.46
C LEU A 95 -7.26 -13.25 20.48
N GLN A 96 -6.59 -13.27 19.34
CA GLN A 96 -5.25 -12.69 19.18
C GLN A 96 -5.32 -11.41 18.35
N ILE A 97 -4.31 -10.57 18.50
CA ILE A 97 -4.19 -9.31 17.75
C ILE A 97 -4.07 -9.59 16.23
N THR A 98 -3.51 -10.73 15.83
CA THR A 98 -3.43 -11.21 14.45
C THR A 98 -4.81 -11.45 13.84
N ASP A 99 -5.78 -11.95 14.60
CA ASP A 99 -7.17 -12.15 14.15
C ASP A 99 -7.82 -10.83 13.75
N LEU A 100 -7.59 -9.80 14.56
CA LEU A 100 -8.11 -8.46 14.31
C LEU A 100 -7.49 -7.84 13.04
N ALA A 101 -6.19 -8.07 12.82
CA ALA A 101 -5.50 -7.61 11.63
C ALA A 101 -6.03 -8.26 10.34
N ILE A 102 -6.25 -9.58 10.39
CA ILE A 102 -6.82 -10.36 9.29
C ILE A 102 -8.25 -9.92 9.05
N ALA A 103 -9.06 -9.80 10.10
CA ALA A 103 -10.44 -9.36 10.02
C ALA A 103 -10.57 -7.98 9.37
N ASN A 104 -9.72 -7.03 9.76
CA ASN A 104 -9.67 -5.70 9.15
C ASN A 104 -9.32 -5.79 7.65
N SER A 105 -8.32 -6.60 7.29
CA SER A 105 -7.91 -6.72 5.89
C SER A 105 -8.97 -7.37 5.02
N VAL A 106 -9.67 -8.39 5.53
CA VAL A 106 -10.80 -9.02 4.86
C VAL A 106 -11.99 -8.05 4.76
N GLN A 107 -12.22 -7.22 5.78
CA GLN A 107 -13.24 -6.17 5.73
C GLN A 107 -12.97 -5.17 4.61
N TRP A 108 -11.76 -4.62 4.53
CA TRP A 108 -11.37 -3.69 3.45
C TRP A 108 -11.49 -4.32 2.07
N MET A 109 -11.05 -5.58 1.93
CA MET A 109 -11.19 -6.34 0.70
C MET A 109 -12.66 -6.51 0.29
N SER A 110 -13.50 -6.93 1.23
CA SER A 110 -14.92 -7.16 0.97
C SER A 110 -15.65 -5.88 0.59
N HIS A 111 -15.39 -4.79 1.31
CA HIS A 111 -15.98 -3.48 1.01
C HIS A 111 -15.60 -3.02 -0.40
N ALA A 112 -14.30 -3.03 -0.73
CA ALA A 112 -13.81 -2.65 -2.05
C ALA A 112 -14.42 -3.49 -3.18
N LEU A 113 -14.53 -4.82 -2.99
CA LEU A 113 -15.08 -5.72 -4.00
C LEU A 113 -16.59 -5.52 -4.21
N ILE A 114 -17.36 -5.35 -3.13
CA ILE A 114 -18.80 -5.09 -3.19
C ILE A 114 -19.05 -3.74 -3.85
N MET A 115 -18.32 -2.70 -3.44
CA MET A 115 -18.41 -1.36 -4.02
C MET A 115 -18.05 -1.35 -5.51
N LEU A 116 -17.00 -2.09 -5.88
CA LEU A 116 -16.61 -2.22 -7.27
C LEU A 116 -17.72 -2.90 -8.08
N TRP A 117 -18.26 -4.01 -7.58
CA TRP A 117 -19.34 -4.75 -8.23
C TRP A 117 -20.61 -3.88 -8.41
N LEU A 118 -21.06 -3.19 -7.35
CA LEU A 118 -22.21 -2.29 -7.42
C LEU A 118 -22.00 -1.15 -8.42
N LEU A 119 -20.80 -0.58 -8.46
CA LEU A 119 -20.47 0.46 -9.43
C LEU A 119 -20.51 -0.10 -10.86
N ARG A 120 -19.96 -1.30 -11.11
CA ARG A 120 -20.03 -1.96 -12.42
C ARG A 120 -21.47 -2.16 -12.85
N TYR A 121 -22.31 -2.66 -11.95
CA TYR A 121 -23.71 -2.93 -12.22
C TYR A 121 -24.48 -1.66 -12.60
N ARG A 122 -24.30 -0.57 -11.84
CA ARG A 122 -25.00 0.70 -12.08
C ARG A 122 -24.53 1.46 -13.33
N LEU A 123 -23.28 1.27 -13.75
CA LEU A 123 -22.72 1.94 -14.92
C LEU A 123 -22.84 1.10 -16.20
N GLY A 124 -23.36 -0.14 -16.14
CA GLY A 124 -23.37 -1.06 -17.28
C GLY A 124 -21.96 -1.53 -17.68
N GLY A 125 -21.00 -1.46 -16.76
CA GLY A 125 -19.58 -1.76 -16.96
C GLY A 125 -18.65 -0.64 -16.50
N VAL A 126 -17.44 -1.00 -16.07
CA VAL A 126 -16.36 -0.02 -15.88
C VAL A 126 -15.72 0.16 -17.25
N GLY A 127 -15.92 1.32 -17.87
CA GLY A 127 -15.37 1.60 -19.20
C GLY A 127 -13.93 1.13 -19.32
N GLY A 128 -13.63 0.37 -20.38
CA GLY A 128 -12.36 -0.32 -20.62
C GLY A 128 -11.17 0.60 -20.89
N HIS A 129 -10.95 1.60 -20.05
CA HIS A 129 -9.92 2.64 -20.19
C HIS A 129 -8.51 2.13 -19.83
N GLY A 130 -8.26 0.82 -19.96
CA GLY A 130 -6.95 0.23 -19.72
C GLY A 130 -6.53 0.13 -18.25
N LEU A 131 -7.45 0.33 -17.29
CA LEU A 131 -7.20 0.23 -15.85
C LEU A 131 -6.52 -1.09 -15.45
N GLY A 132 -6.98 -2.22 -15.99
CA GLY A 132 -6.36 -3.53 -15.72
C GLY A 132 -4.94 -3.63 -16.27
N ARG A 133 -4.68 -3.08 -17.46
CA ARG A 133 -3.34 -3.04 -18.05
C ARG A 133 -2.39 -2.14 -17.26
N LEU A 134 -2.89 -1.02 -16.74
CA LEU A 134 -2.14 -0.13 -15.87
C LEU A 134 -1.85 -0.80 -14.51
N ALA A 135 -2.83 -1.47 -13.91
CA ALA A 135 -2.64 -2.24 -12.69
C ALA A 135 -1.59 -3.35 -12.86
N LEU A 136 -1.62 -4.06 -14.00
CA LEU A 136 -0.62 -5.07 -14.32
C LEU A 136 0.78 -4.46 -14.49
N LYS A 137 0.91 -3.34 -15.20
CA LYS A 137 2.20 -2.62 -15.31
C LYS A 137 2.71 -2.16 -13.95
N ALA A 138 1.83 -1.60 -13.12
CA ALA A 138 2.17 -1.18 -11.77
C ALA A 138 2.61 -2.38 -10.93
N ALA A 139 1.93 -3.53 -11.00
CA ALA A 139 2.33 -4.74 -10.30
C ALA A 139 3.72 -5.24 -10.74
N ILE A 140 4.00 -5.30 -12.04
CA ILE A 140 5.31 -5.70 -12.56
C ILE A 140 6.41 -4.71 -12.12
N ALA A 141 6.16 -3.41 -12.22
CA ALA A 141 7.11 -2.39 -11.77
C ALA A 141 7.35 -2.46 -10.25
N SER A 142 6.32 -2.75 -9.46
CA SER A 142 6.43 -2.94 -8.01
C SER A 142 7.25 -4.18 -7.65
N LEU A 143 7.16 -5.27 -8.42
CA LEU A 143 7.99 -6.46 -8.20
C LEU A 143 9.47 -6.17 -8.46
N ALA A 144 9.79 -5.45 -9.54
CA ALA A 144 11.16 -5.02 -9.83
C ALA A 144 11.70 -4.10 -8.73
N MET A 145 10.88 -3.15 -8.27
CA MET A 145 11.19 -2.29 -7.13
C MET A 145 11.42 -3.08 -5.85
N ALA A 146 10.56 -4.04 -5.53
CA ALA A 146 10.70 -4.90 -4.35
C ALA A 146 12.05 -5.60 -4.34
N LEU A 147 12.42 -6.24 -5.44
CA LEU A 147 13.69 -6.93 -5.57
C LEU A 147 14.87 -5.97 -5.42
N GLY A 148 14.80 -4.81 -6.08
CA GLY A 148 15.86 -3.81 -6.01
C GLY A 148 16.03 -3.18 -4.62
N ALA A 149 14.94 -2.85 -3.95
CA ALA A 149 14.95 -2.32 -2.60
C ALA A 149 15.47 -3.36 -1.59
N TRP A 150 15.08 -4.62 -1.74
CA TRP A 150 15.58 -5.72 -0.90
C TRP A 150 17.08 -5.97 -1.08
N LEU A 151 17.56 -6.02 -2.33
CA LEU A 151 18.99 -6.17 -2.61
C LEU A 151 19.79 -4.97 -2.11
N ALA A 152 19.24 -3.75 -2.26
CA ALA A 152 19.84 -2.55 -1.73
C ALA A 152 19.93 -2.59 -0.20
N SER A 153 18.85 -2.93 0.51
CA SER A 153 18.90 -2.98 1.98
C SER A 153 19.91 -4.01 2.47
N ARG A 154 19.92 -5.22 1.89
CA ARG A 154 20.91 -6.27 2.22
C ARG A 154 22.34 -5.85 1.91
N GLY A 155 22.56 -5.19 0.78
CA GLY A 155 23.88 -4.68 0.38
C GLY A 155 24.38 -3.56 1.29
N LEU A 156 23.49 -2.61 1.66
CA LEU A 156 23.84 -1.53 2.58
C LEU A 156 24.12 -2.07 4.00
N ILE A 157 23.31 -3.01 4.49
CA ILE A 157 23.56 -3.66 5.78
C ILE A 157 24.93 -4.33 5.75
N ALA A 158 25.22 -5.16 4.76
CA ALA A 158 26.52 -5.85 4.66
C ALA A 158 27.73 -4.90 4.53
N ALA A 159 27.54 -3.73 3.91
CA ALA A 159 28.61 -2.74 3.75
C ALA A 159 28.85 -1.89 5.01
N LEU A 160 27.81 -1.67 5.82
CA LEU A 160 27.83 -0.81 7.00
C LEU A 160 28.00 -1.60 8.31
N ASP A 161 27.81 -2.92 8.28
CA ASP A 161 27.99 -3.81 9.42
C ASP A 161 29.49 -4.01 9.69
N THR A 162 30.06 -3.10 10.48
CA THR A 162 31.45 -3.19 10.94
C THR A 162 31.55 -4.05 12.20
N PRO A 163 32.44 -5.06 12.25
CA PRO A 163 32.61 -5.88 13.46
C PRO A 163 32.93 -5.01 14.68
N GLY A 164 32.03 -5.00 15.67
CA GLY A 164 32.19 -4.28 16.93
C GLY A 164 31.52 -2.91 17.04
N SER A 165 30.83 -2.42 16.00
CA SER A 165 29.99 -1.22 16.12
C SER A 165 28.62 -1.57 16.71
N ALA A 166 28.18 -0.82 17.73
CA ALA A 166 26.81 -0.91 18.21
C ALA A 166 25.83 -0.47 17.10
N PRO A 167 24.61 -1.04 17.04
CA PRO A 167 23.56 -0.58 16.15
C PRO A 167 23.34 0.92 16.36
N SER A 168 23.42 1.70 15.29
CA SER A 168 23.19 3.14 15.32
C SER A 168 21.96 3.47 14.49
N ILE A 169 21.07 4.28 15.06
CA ILE A 169 19.89 4.81 14.37
C ILE A 169 20.24 5.50 13.05
N VAL A 170 21.44 6.10 12.96
CA VAL A 170 21.92 6.75 11.74
C VAL A 170 22.19 5.72 10.65
N THR A 171 22.82 4.60 11.00
CA THR A 171 23.10 3.50 10.07
C THR A 171 21.80 2.88 9.56
N GLU A 172 20.85 2.61 10.46
CA GLU A 172 19.53 2.08 10.09
C GLU A 172 18.75 3.06 9.20
N ALA A 173 18.80 4.36 9.50
CA ALA A 173 18.17 5.39 8.67
C ALA A 173 18.79 5.47 7.26
N ILE A 174 20.10 5.30 7.15
CA ILE A 174 20.80 5.24 5.85
C ILE A 174 20.40 3.98 5.08
N VAL A 175 20.30 2.82 5.74
CA VAL A 175 19.86 1.56 5.12
C VAL A 175 18.45 1.70 4.55
N VAL A 176 17.50 2.10 5.40
CA VAL A 176 16.09 2.23 5.02
C VAL A 176 15.91 3.33 3.98
N GLY A 177 16.50 4.51 4.21
CA GLY A 177 16.43 5.65 3.30
C GLY A 177 17.06 5.35 1.94
N GLY A 178 18.25 4.75 1.93
CA GLY A 178 18.96 4.35 0.71
C GLY A 178 18.20 3.29 -0.08
N ALA A 179 17.70 2.25 0.58
CA ALA A 179 16.89 1.20 -0.05
C ALA A 179 15.58 1.76 -0.61
N ALA A 180 14.92 2.66 0.12
CA ALA A 180 13.69 3.33 -0.33
C ALA A 180 13.93 4.20 -1.57
N LEU A 181 15.03 4.97 -1.59
CA LEU A 181 15.41 5.81 -2.74
C LEU A 181 15.74 4.97 -3.98
N ILE A 182 16.49 3.88 -3.81
CA ILE A 182 16.82 2.96 -4.91
C ILE A 182 15.55 2.28 -5.44
N GLY A 183 14.69 1.79 -4.54
CA GLY A 183 13.39 1.26 -4.90
C GLY A 183 12.56 2.26 -5.72
N LEU A 184 12.42 3.49 -5.21
CA LEU A 184 11.70 4.55 -5.90
C LEU A 184 12.27 4.82 -7.31
N ALA A 185 13.59 4.89 -7.44
CA ALA A 185 14.26 5.09 -8.72
C ALA A 185 13.97 3.94 -9.71
N ILE A 186 13.99 2.68 -9.24
CA ILE A 186 13.66 1.51 -10.05
C ILE A 186 12.20 1.53 -10.49
N TYR A 187 11.27 1.82 -9.57
CA TYR A 187 9.86 1.91 -9.89
C TYR A 187 9.58 2.98 -10.96
N LEU A 188 10.13 4.19 -10.77
CA LEU A 188 9.98 5.29 -11.71
C LEU A 188 10.59 4.94 -13.08
N SER A 189 11.78 4.33 -13.10
CA SER A 189 12.45 3.90 -14.33
C SER A 189 11.64 2.84 -15.08
N ALA A 190 11.13 1.82 -14.38
CA ALA A 190 10.27 0.79 -14.96
C ALA A 190 8.98 1.38 -15.55
N MET A 191 8.34 2.30 -14.82
CA MET A 191 7.12 2.96 -15.28
C MET A 191 7.36 3.87 -16.50
N LEU A 192 8.52 4.54 -16.58
CA LEU A 192 8.95 5.32 -17.73
C LEU A 192 9.18 4.45 -18.97
N LEU A 193 9.90 3.33 -18.81
CA LEU A 193 10.17 2.35 -19.88
C LEU A 193 8.88 1.74 -20.42
N MET A 194 7.94 1.41 -19.53
CA MET A 194 6.63 0.85 -19.89
C MET A 194 5.68 1.88 -20.54
N ARG A 195 6.13 3.12 -20.75
CA ARG A 195 5.38 4.24 -21.35
C ARG A 195 4.02 4.44 -20.68
N ALA A 196 3.95 4.35 -19.36
CA ALA A 196 2.71 4.64 -18.64
C ALA A 196 2.29 6.08 -18.95
N GLN A 197 1.07 6.26 -19.49
CA GLN A 197 0.57 7.57 -19.93
C GLN A 197 0.55 8.59 -18.77
N GLU A 198 0.44 8.12 -17.54
CA GLU A 198 0.40 8.92 -16.32
C GLU A 198 1.73 9.64 -16.04
N VAL A 199 2.86 8.95 -16.15
CA VAL A 199 4.19 9.58 -15.91
C VAL A 199 4.50 10.61 -16.99
N ARG A 200 4.07 10.33 -18.24
CA ARG A 200 4.17 11.30 -19.33
C ARG A 200 3.22 12.49 -19.16
N ALA A 201 2.05 12.30 -18.55
CA ALA A 201 1.12 13.39 -18.25
C ALA A 201 1.69 14.34 -17.19
N ILE A 202 2.27 13.79 -16.11
CA ILE A 202 2.95 14.57 -15.06
C ILE A 202 4.17 15.29 -15.64
N GLY A 203 5.01 14.61 -16.42
CA GLY A 203 6.15 15.24 -17.10
C GLY A 203 5.74 16.38 -18.02
N ARG A 204 4.63 16.25 -18.76
CA ARG A 204 4.09 17.32 -19.61
C ARG A 204 3.49 18.50 -18.83
N LEU A 205 2.99 18.28 -17.61
CA LEU A 205 2.46 19.33 -16.74
C LEU A 205 3.59 20.10 -16.04
N LEU A 206 4.65 19.41 -15.61
CA LEU A 206 5.83 20.03 -14.99
C LEU A 206 6.71 20.76 -16.02
N LEU A 207 6.84 20.22 -17.24
CA LEU A 207 7.61 20.85 -18.32
C LEU A 207 6.77 21.85 -19.14
N ARG A 208 5.53 22.14 -18.73
CA ARG A 208 4.71 23.14 -19.41
C ARG A 208 5.20 24.54 -18.98
N PRO A 209 5.67 25.39 -19.92
CA PRO A 209 6.05 26.75 -19.58
C PRO A 209 4.85 27.52 -19.04
N LEU A 210 5.03 28.18 -17.89
CA LEU A 210 4.03 29.00 -17.16
C LEU A 210 3.41 30.14 -17.99
N SER A 211 3.92 30.41 -19.19
CA SER A 211 3.49 31.49 -20.07
C SER A 211 2.06 31.34 -20.63
N LEU A 212 1.46 30.14 -20.55
CA LEU A 212 0.11 29.87 -21.09
C LEU A 212 -1.03 29.96 -20.06
N LEU A 213 -0.73 30.06 -18.76
CA LEU A 213 -1.77 30.23 -17.71
C LEU A 213 -2.29 31.67 -17.61
N ARG A 214 -1.61 32.64 -18.23
CA ARG A 214 -1.99 34.07 -18.20
C ARG A 214 -3.08 34.46 -19.22
N ARG A 215 -3.50 33.56 -20.11
CA ARG A 215 -4.48 33.84 -21.18
C ARG A 215 -5.93 33.42 -20.90
N ARG A 216 -6.25 32.92 -19.69
CA ARG A 216 -7.62 32.52 -19.31
C ARG A 216 -8.27 33.39 -18.23
N VAL A 217 -7.62 34.50 -17.85
CA VAL A 217 -8.12 35.43 -16.83
C VAL A 217 -8.21 36.86 -17.39
N ALA A 218 -8.29 37.02 -18.71
CA ALA A 218 -8.52 38.30 -19.37
C ALA A 218 -9.73 38.18 -20.30
#